data_AF-A0A7S2HPB9-F1
#
_entry.id   AF-A0A7S2HPB9-F1
#
_cell.length_a   1.000
_cell.length_b   1.000
_cell.length_c   1.000
_cell.angle_alpha   90.00
_cell.angle_beta   90.00
_cell.angle_gamma   90.00
#
_symmetry.space_group_name_H-M   'P 1'
#
loop_
_entity.id
_entity.type
_entity.pdbx_description
1 polymer ?
#
loop_
_entity_poly.entity_id
_entity_poly.type
_entity_poly.pdbx_seq_one_letter_code
_entity_poly.pdbx_strand_id
1 'polypeptide(L)'
;MATTDSDDQFKLLEAATKNVKEQAFYMKRAMDQGDLKQALHYAKEMLRELKTSVLTPRNYYDLYMKVLDELRYLEDFFTSLERNGTQVSELYEQVQSVTMVLPRLYLLVTVGSVYIKSRQAPAKDILKDLVDMAKGVQ
;
A
#
# COMPACT_ATOMS: atom_id res chain seq x y z
N MET A 1 -12.69 -21.88 14.86
CA MET A 1 -12.38 -20.43 14.99
C MET A 1 -12.52 -20.09 16.46
N ALA A 2 -11.42 -19.81 17.15
CA ALA A 2 -11.47 -19.39 18.55
C ALA A 2 -12.10 -17.99 18.60
N THR A 3 -13.13 -17.80 19.41
CA THR A 3 -13.67 -16.49 19.73
C THR A 3 -12.64 -15.78 20.61
N THR A 4 -11.74 -15.04 19.98
CA THR A 4 -10.85 -14.10 20.68
C THR A 4 -11.73 -13.13 21.46
N ASP A 5 -11.44 -12.94 22.74
CA ASP A 5 -12.24 -12.09 23.62
C ASP A 5 -12.31 -10.66 23.07
N SER A 6 -13.40 -9.94 23.36
CA SER A 6 -13.64 -8.59 22.83
C SER A 6 -12.52 -7.62 23.20
N ASP A 7 -11.98 -7.76 24.41
CA ASP A 7 -10.84 -6.95 24.90
C ASP A 7 -9.54 -7.29 24.17
N ASP A 8 -9.32 -8.55 23.84
CA ASP A 8 -8.14 -8.98 23.10
C ASP A 8 -8.21 -8.51 21.63
N GLN A 9 -9.41 -8.54 21.04
CA GLN A 9 -9.66 -7.97 19.71
C GLN A 9 -9.39 -6.46 19.66
N PHE A 10 -9.76 -5.73 20.72
CA PHE A 10 -9.47 -4.30 20.84
C PHE A 10 -7.96 -4.02 20.91
N LYS A 11 -7.24 -4.76 21.77
CA LYS A 11 -5.77 -4.61 21.91
C LYS A 11 -5.02 -4.93 20.61
N LEU A 12 -5.44 -5.99 19.90
CA LEU A 12 -4.85 -6.36 18.61
C LEU A 12 -5.06 -5.25 17.56
N LEU A 13 -6.27 -4.71 17.48
CA LEU A 13 -6.58 -3.61 16.56
C LEU A 13 -5.79 -2.34 16.91
N GLU A 14 -5.67 -2.01 18.20
CA GLU A 14 -4.93 -0.84 18.67
C GLU A 14 -3.44 -0.96 18.33
N ALA A 15 -2.83 -2.13 18.58
CA ALA A 15 -1.44 -2.39 18.25
C ALA A 15 -1.16 -2.26 16.73
N ALA A 16 -1.99 -2.89 15.89
CA ALA A 16 -1.87 -2.79 14.44
C ALA A 16 -2.06 -1.34 13.96
N THR A 17 -3.08 -0.65 14.48
CA THR A 17 -3.34 0.75 14.15
C THR A 17 -2.20 1.67 14.55
N LYS A 18 -1.57 1.42 15.71
CA LYS A 18 -0.41 2.18 16.16
C LYS A 18 0.76 2.01 15.20
N ASN A 19 1.05 0.79 14.78
CA ASN A 19 2.12 0.55 13.80
C ASN A 19 1.81 1.22 12.46
N VAL A 20 0.56 1.13 11.96
CA VAL A 20 0.14 1.83 10.74
C VAL A 20 0.43 3.33 10.83
N LYS A 21 0.05 3.98 11.93
CA LYS A 21 0.29 5.42 12.13
C LYS A 21 1.78 5.77 12.17
N GLU A 22 2.58 4.95 12.85
CA GLU A 22 4.02 5.13 12.97
C GLU A 22 4.70 5.02 11.60
N GLN A 23 4.43 3.93 10.86
CA GLN A 23 4.99 3.74 9.52
C GLN A 23 4.49 4.83 8.55
N ALA A 24 3.22 5.22 8.61
CA ALA A 24 2.68 6.29 7.77
C ALA A 24 3.34 7.65 8.06
N PHE A 25 3.67 7.95 9.32
CA PHE A 25 4.40 9.17 9.67
C PHE A 25 5.79 9.19 9.02
N TYR A 26 6.55 8.09 9.13
CA TYR A 26 7.86 8.00 8.51
C TYR A 26 7.81 7.97 6.98
N MET A 27 6.77 7.34 6.41
CA MET A 27 6.48 7.39 4.97
C MET A 27 6.29 8.83 4.50
N LYS A 28 5.41 9.60 5.15
CA LYS A 28 5.17 11.02 4.82
C LYS A 28 6.42 11.87 4.91
N ARG A 29 7.21 11.67 5.96
CA ARG A 29 8.50 12.37 6.11
C ARG A 29 9.50 12.02 5.00
N ALA A 30 9.55 10.77 4.54
CA ALA A 30 10.39 10.37 3.41
C ALA A 30 9.89 10.98 2.09
N MET A 31 8.57 11.07 1.90
CA MET A 31 7.97 11.73 0.74
C MET A 31 8.32 13.23 0.69
N ASP A 32 8.27 13.93 1.82
CA ASP A 32 8.67 15.35 1.92
C ASP A 32 10.14 15.58 1.54
N GLN A 33 10.99 14.56 1.74
CA GLN A 33 12.41 14.57 1.38
C GLN A 33 12.67 14.11 -0.06
N GLY A 34 11.65 13.64 -0.78
CA GLY A 34 11.78 13.06 -2.11
C GLY A 34 12.45 11.68 -2.12
N ASP A 35 12.60 11.01 -0.96
CA ASP A 35 13.22 9.69 -0.87
C ASP A 35 12.19 8.59 -1.15
N LEU A 36 12.03 8.27 -2.44
CA LEU A 36 11.12 7.23 -2.93
C LEU A 36 11.40 5.86 -2.30
N LYS A 37 12.67 5.48 -2.19
CA LYS A 37 13.06 4.16 -1.67
C LYS A 37 12.62 4.01 -0.22
N GLN A 38 12.86 5.03 0.58
CA GLN A 38 12.49 5.02 1.99
C GLN A 38 10.96 5.14 2.17
N ALA A 39 10.27 5.93 1.35
CA ALA A 39 8.81 5.99 1.34
C ALA A 39 8.19 4.62 1.04
N LEU A 40 8.68 3.91 0.02
CA LEU A 40 8.24 2.55 -0.32
C LEU A 40 8.52 1.54 0.80
N HIS A 41 9.68 1.67 1.48
CA HIS A 41 10.02 0.82 2.61
C HIS A 41 8.97 0.94 3.74
N TYR A 42 8.65 2.16 4.17
CA TYR A 42 7.66 2.39 5.21
C TYR A 42 6.23 2.04 4.76
N ALA A 43 5.86 2.32 3.52
CA ALA A 43 4.58 1.90 2.96
C ALA A 43 4.40 0.38 2.98
N LYS A 44 5.46 -0.37 2.64
CA LYS A 44 5.47 -1.83 2.70
C LYS A 44 5.32 -2.35 4.13
N GLU A 45 6.01 -1.78 5.11
CA GLU A 45 5.85 -2.17 6.53
C GLU A 45 4.46 -1.79 7.08
N MET A 46 3.87 -0.68 6.64
CA MET A 46 2.47 -0.34 6.96
C MET A 46 1.49 -1.38 6.40
N LEU A 47 1.63 -1.74 5.13
CA LEU A 47 0.77 -2.71 4.44
C LEU A 47 0.91 -4.13 4.98
N ARG A 48 2.02 -4.44 5.66
CA ARG A 48 2.23 -5.74 6.31
C ARG A 48 1.21 -6.01 7.41
N GLU A 49 0.66 -4.99 8.06
CA GLU A 49 -0.38 -5.15 9.09
C GLU A 49 -1.66 -5.80 8.53
N LEU A 50 -1.96 -5.61 7.24
CA LEU A 50 -3.10 -6.24 6.57
C LEU A 50 -2.93 -7.75 6.36
N LYS A 51 -1.76 -8.32 6.64
CA LYS A 51 -1.58 -9.79 6.59
C LYS A 51 -2.14 -10.51 7.82
N THR A 52 -2.63 -9.77 8.81
CA THR A 52 -3.21 -10.34 10.02
C THR A 52 -4.44 -11.20 9.71
N SER A 53 -4.49 -12.41 10.27
CA SER A 53 -5.64 -13.33 10.17
C SER A 53 -6.39 -13.50 11.50
N VAL A 54 -5.98 -12.75 12.54
CA VAL A 54 -6.51 -12.88 13.91
C VAL A 54 -7.58 -11.84 14.25
N LEU A 55 -7.75 -10.82 13.40
CA LEU A 55 -8.79 -9.81 13.58
C LEU A 55 -10.14 -10.32 13.09
N THR A 56 -11.20 -9.95 13.79
CA THR A 56 -12.58 -10.12 13.31
C THR A 56 -12.78 -9.32 12.00
N PRO A 57 -13.72 -9.71 11.12
CA PRO A 57 -13.96 -9.00 9.87
C PRO A 57 -14.23 -7.49 10.05
N ARG A 58 -14.93 -7.11 11.13
CA ARG A 58 -15.19 -5.71 11.47
C ARG A 58 -13.90 -4.95 11.80
N ASN A 59 -13.09 -5.47 12.71
CA ASN A 59 -11.84 -4.81 13.10
C ASN A 59 -10.82 -4.78 11.96
N TYR A 60 -10.79 -5.83 11.14
CA TYR A 60 -9.97 -5.87 9.93
C TYR A 60 -10.39 -4.76 8.96
N TYR A 61 -11.70 -4.55 8.75
CA TYR A 61 -12.21 -3.48 7.90
C TYR A 61 -11.81 -2.08 8.42
N ASP A 62 -11.88 -1.87 9.74
CA ASP A 62 -11.44 -0.62 10.36
C ASP A 62 -9.94 -0.37 10.15
N LEU A 63 -9.10 -1.41 10.31
CA LEU A 63 -7.67 -1.34 10.01
C LEU A 63 -7.43 -1.06 8.52
N TYR A 64 -8.14 -1.75 7.65
CA TYR A 64 -8.07 -1.59 6.20
C TYR A 64 -8.37 -0.15 5.77
N MET A 65 -9.42 0.46 6.31
CA MET A 65 -9.78 1.85 5.99
C MET A 65 -8.68 2.83 6.39
N LYS A 66 -8.06 2.64 7.55
CA LYS A 66 -6.93 3.47 7.99
C LYS A 66 -5.73 3.37 7.05
N VAL A 67 -5.40 2.15 6.62
CA VAL A 67 -4.29 1.93 5.66
C VAL A 67 -4.63 2.57 4.31
N LEU A 68 -5.87 2.45 3.84
CA LEU A 68 -6.32 3.01 2.57
C LEU A 68 -6.26 4.54 2.54
N ASP A 69 -6.62 5.19 3.65
CA ASP A 69 -6.47 6.66 3.78
C ASP A 69 -5.01 7.08 3.67
N GLU A 70 -4.07 6.32 4.24
CA GLU A 70 -2.64 6.61 4.15
C GLU A 70 -2.07 6.36 2.74
N LEU A 71 -2.57 5.35 2.01
CA LEU A 71 -2.18 5.10 0.62
C LEU A 71 -2.54 6.24 -0.33
N ARG A 72 -3.55 7.07 -0.02
CA ARG A 72 -3.90 8.23 -0.85
C ARG A 72 -2.77 9.25 -0.90
N TYR A 73 -2.08 9.48 0.22
CA TYR A 73 -0.90 10.37 0.23
C TYR A 73 0.23 9.81 -0.63
N LEU A 74 0.38 8.49 -0.68
CA LEU A 74 1.36 7.83 -1.54
C LEU A 74 1.00 7.96 -3.04
N GLU A 75 -0.29 7.86 -3.38
CA GLU A 75 -0.79 8.12 -4.75
C GLU A 75 -0.48 9.56 -5.19
N ASP A 76 -0.75 10.53 -4.32
CA ASP A 76 -0.46 11.94 -4.58
C ASP A 76 1.04 12.19 -4.76
N PHE A 77 1.88 11.51 -3.97
CA PHE A 77 3.34 11.55 -4.12
C PHE A 77 3.82 10.96 -5.44
N PHE A 78 3.32 9.80 -5.86
CA PHE A 78 3.66 9.25 -7.19
C PHE A 78 3.19 10.18 -8.32
N THR A 79 2.02 10.79 -8.18
CA THR A 79 1.52 11.77 -9.13
C THR A 79 2.41 13.01 -9.19
N SER A 80 2.96 13.47 -8.05
CA SER A 80 3.87 14.61 -8.04
C SER A 80 5.23 14.27 -8.66
N LEU A 81 5.76 13.07 -8.41
CA LEU A 81 6.98 12.58 -9.06
C LEU A 81 6.84 12.49 -10.58
N GLU A 82 5.70 11.98 -11.06
CA GLU A 82 5.36 11.93 -12.49
C GLU A 82 5.35 13.31 -13.12
N ARG A 83 4.66 14.27 -12.48
CA ARG A 83 4.60 15.67 -12.94
C ARG A 83 5.97 16.36 -12.95
N ASN A 84 6.87 15.92 -12.08
CA ASN A 84 8.25 16.41 -12.02
C ASN A 84 9.18 15.72 -13.04
N GLY A 85 8.63 14.87 -13.92
CA GLY A 85 9.35 14.23 -15.02
C GLY A 85 9.84 12.81 -14.75
N THR A 86 9.49 12.22 -13.60
CA THR A 86 9.80 10.81 -13.33
C THR A 86 8.91 9.91 -14.20
N GLN A 87 9.50 8.93 -14.88
CA GLN A 87 8.72 7.99 -15.68
C GLN A 87 7.94 7.03 -14.78
N VAL A 88 6.66 6.81 -15.07
CA VAL A 88 5.83 5.93 -14.22
C VAL A 88 6.22 4.47 -14.39
N SER A 89 6.81 4.09 -15.53
CA SER A 89 7.42 2.76 -15.73
C SER A 89 8.49 2.46 -14.69
N GLU A 90 9.38 3.41 -14.39
CA GLU A 90 10.42 3.25 -13.37
C GLU A 90 9.80 3.07 -11.97
N LEU A 91 8.78 3.85 -11.64
CA LEU A 91 8.04 3.70 -10.38
C LEU A 91 7.38 2.31 -10.29
N TYR A 92 6.81 1.83 -11.40
CA TYR A 92 6.17 0.52 -11.49
C TYR A 92 7.17 -0.61 -11.23
N GLU A 93 8.34 -0.57 -11.87
CA GLU A 93 9.43 -1.54 -11.69
C GLU A 93 9.96 -1.55 -10.24
N GLN A 94 10.14 -0.37 -9.63
CA GLN A 94 10.58 -0.28 -8.24
C GLN A 94 9.59 -0.94 -7.29
N VAL A 95 8.28 -0.76 -7.51
CA VAL A 95 7.24 -1.43 -6.74
C VAL A 95 7.23 -2.95 -6.96
N GLN A 96 7.49 -3.43 -8.18
CA GLN A 96 7.55 -4.87 -8.47
C GLN A 96 8.65 -5.60 -7.68
N SER A 97 9.73 -4.91 -7.32
CA SER A 97 10.83 -5.47 -6.50
C SER A 97 10.42 -5.85 -5.07
N VAL A 98 9.24 -5.41 -4.60
CA VAL A 98 8.72 -5.76 -3.28
C VAL A 98 8.44 -7.26 -3.22
N THR A 99 9.13 -7.96 -2.31
CA THR A 99 9.07 -9.42 -2.20
C THR A 99 7.75 -9.94 -1.62
N MET A 100 7.06 -9.13 -0.83
CA MET A 100 5.81 -9.51 -0.18
C MET A 100 4.61 -9.28 -1.10
N VAL A 101 3.87 -10.35 -1.42
CA VAL A 101 2.75 -10.33 -2.39
C VAL A 101 1.68 -9.29 -2.03
N LEU A 102 1.15 -9.30 -0.79
CA LEU A 102 0.06 -8.39 -0.41
C LEU A 102 0.48 -6.91 -0.47
N PRO A 103 1.56 -6.47 0.18
CA PRO A 103 2.06 -5.10 0.01
C PRO A 103 2.35 -4.73 -1.45
N ARG A 104 3.00 -5.63 -2.20
CA ARG A 104 3.29 -5.40 -3.62
C ARG A 104 2.02 -5.11 -4.41
N LEU A 105 0.94 -5.86 -4.20
CA LEU A 105 -0.31 -5.66 -4.93
C LEU A 105 -0.96 -4.32 -4.64
N TYR A 106 -1.05 -3.92 -3.36
CA TYR A 106 -1.59 -2.61 -3.02
C TYR A 106 -0.76 -1.49 -3.64
N LEU A 107 0.57 -1.57 -3.55
CA LEU A 107 1.46 -0.59 -4.17
C LEU A 107 1.33 -0.59 -5.70
N LEU A 108 1.23 -1.75 -6.34
CA LEU A 108 1.03 -1.89 -7.79
C LEU A 108 -0.27 -1.25 -8.24
N VAL A 109 -1.35 -1.42 -7.48
CA VAL A 109 -2.63 -0.76 -7.75
C VAL A 109 -2.50 0.75 -7.60
N THR A 110 -1.80 1.24 -6.57
CA THR A 110 -1.57 2.68 -6.33
C THR A 110 -0.74 3.31 -7.45
N VAL A 111 0.39 2.72 -7.85
CA VAL A 111 1.19 3.26 -8.97
C VAL A 111 0.49 3.03 -10.32
N GLY A 112 -0.25 1.93 -10.46
CA GLY A 112 -1.03 1.60 -11.65
C GLY A 112 -2.13 2.61 -11.94
N SER A 113 -2.79 3.16 -10.91
CA SER A 113 -3.77 4.25 -11.10
C SER A 113 -3.10 5.50 -11.68
N VAL A 114 -1.91 5.85 -11.19
CA VAL A 114 -1.09 6.97 -11.71
C VAL A 114 -0.63 6.69 -13.13
N TYR A 115 -0.23 5.45 -13.43
CA TYR A 115 0.22 5.05 -14.76
C TYR A 115 -0.89 5.21 -15.80
N ILE A 116 -2.11 4.76 -15.47
CA ILE A 116 -3.29 4.93 -16.33
C ILE A 116 -3.61 6.42 -16.54
N LYS A 117 -3.57 7.23 -15.46
CA LYS A 117 -3.85 8.67 -15.51
C LYS A 117 -2.82 9.44 -16.35
N SER A 118 -1.53 9.08 -16.25
CA SER A 118 -0.42 9.70 -17.00
C SER A 118 -0.48 9.44 -18.51
N ARG A 119 -1.25 8.43 -18.95
CA ARG A 119 -1.33 7.96 -20.35
C ARG A 119 0.01 7.52 -20.94
N GLN A 120 1.02 7.25 -20.11
CA GLN A 120 2.32 6.73 -20.55
C GLN A 120 2.24 5.27 -21.02
N ALA A 121 1.16 4.54 -20.72
CA ALA A 121 0.87 3.19 -21.22
C ALA A 121 -0.64 2.98 -21.47
N PRO A 122 -1.04 2.05 -22.34
CA PRO A 122 -2.44 1.72 -22.55
C PRO A 122 -3.09 1.16 -21.28
N ALA A 123 -4.22 1.74 -20.86
CA ALA A 123 -4.91 1.33 -19.64
C ALA A 123 -5.27 -0.17 -19.62
N LYS A 124 -5.58 -0.74 -20.79
CA LYS A 124 -5.87 -2.16 -20.96
C LYS A 124 -4.71 -3.06 -20.52
N ASP A 125 -3.47 -2.66 -20.83
CA ASP A 125 -2.30 -3.48 -20.56
C ASP A 125 -1.97 -3.44 -19.06
N ILE A 126 -2.05 -2.26 -18.44
CA ILE A 126 -1.86 -2.09 -16.99
C ILE A 126 -2.92 -2.86 -16.21
N LEU A 127 -4.20 -2.76 -16.59
CA LEU A 127 -5.28 -3.47 -15.91
C LEU A 127 -5.13 -5.00 -16.06
N LYS A 128 -4.70 -5.47 -17.24
CA LYS A 128 -4.45 -6.89 -17.47
C LYS A 128 -3.32 -7.40 -16.57
N ASP A 129 -2.21 -6.68 -16.51
CA ASP A 129 -1.07 -7.03 -15.64
C ASP A 129 -1.49 -7.07 -14.16
N LEU A 130 -2.22 -6.05 -13.68
CA LEU A 130 -2.70 -6.01 -12.30
C LEU A 130 -3.59 -7.21 -11.94
N VAL A 131 -4.48 -7.62 -12.85
CA VAL A 131 -5.33 -8.81 -12.66
C VAL A 131 -4.49 -10.10 -12.65
N ASP A 132 -3.51 -10.21 -13.53
CA ASP A 132 -2.62 -11.37 -13.58
C ASP A 132 -1.74 -11.45 -12.32
N MET A 133 -1.24 -10.32 -11.82
CA MET A 133 -0.48 -10.24 -10.57
C MET A 133 -1.34 -10.56 -9.35
N ALA A 134 -2.63 -10.18 -9.34
CA ALA A 134 -3.55 -10.46 -8.25
C ALA A 134 -3.80 -11.96 -8.04
N LYS A 135 -3.67 -12.80 -9.08
CA LYS A 135 -3.76 -14.26 -8.98
C LYS A 135 -2.67 -14.88 -8.09
N GLY A 136 -1.62 -14.14 -7.75
CA GLY A 136 -0.57 -14.57 -6.84
C GLY A 136 -0.98 -14.60 -5.36
N VAL A 137 -2.17 -14.11 -5.00
CA VAL A 137 -2.77 -14.28 -3.66
C VAL A 137 -3.64 -15.53 -3.71
N GLN A 138 -3.10 -16.65 -3.23
CA GLN A 138 -3.81 -17.93 -3.07
C GLN A 138 -3.86 -18.32 -1.60
#